data_AF-A0A8T5U7F3-F1
#
_entry.id   AF-A0A8T5U7F3-F1
#
_cell.length_a   1.000
_cell.length_b   1.000
_cell.length_c   1.000
_cell.angle_alpha   90.00
_cell.angle_beta   90.00
_cell.angle_gamma   90.00
#
_symmetry.space_group_name_H-M   'P 1'
#
loop_
_entity.id
_entity.type
_entity.pdbx_description
1 polymer ?
#
loop_
_entity_poly.entity_id
_entity_poly.type
_entity_poly.pdbx_seq_one_letter_code
_entity_poly.pdbx_strand_id
1 'polypeptide(L)'
;MRRKTVFIIIIICIVVVSVPAIFWIINNVNEDTDGNNHTVSGNYIITHNHAHLEDLKSIPIAWIEEAKKSLNIAYGHTSHGSQLTSGMSNLDIFMGGDDIYIYGPGGATNDSILEFYDFNGGFGGTLTTTSASDLENPNDDAWAAATEEYLDHLNNPGTNVIMWSWCNIAGHNITRYLSHMENLISAYSAGGSKGRNSTNEVKFVFMTGHVDGQGINGTNNLQNRLIREHCMMHNRTLYDFADIESYDPDDNYFLDKNVDDGCYYTGGNWALEWQSTHNGVNTEPDRGEWYACGSAHSQPLNANLKAYASWYLFARLAGWEGI
;
A
#
# COMPACT_ATOMS: atom_id res chain seq x y z
N MET A 1 -12.42 87.16 27.52
CA MET A 1 -11.99 86.60 26.23
C MET A 1 -11.41 85.21 26.47
N ARG A 2 -12.23 84.16 26.39
CA ARG A 2 -11.79 82.76 26.17
C ARG A 2 -13.00 81.93 25.76
N ARG A 3 -12.84 81.27 24.62
CA ARG A 3 -13.87 80.65 23.79
C ARG A 3 -14.51 79.44 24.48
N LYS A 4 -15.82 79.29 24.26
CA LYS A 4 -16.56 78.05 24.43
C LYS A 4 -15.96 77.00 23.47
N THR A 5 -15.61 75.83 23.99
CA THR A 5 -15.34 74.65 23.18
C THR A 5 -16.40 73.62 23.52
N VAL A 6 -17.33 73.41 22.59
CA VAL A 6 -18.32 72.34 22.60
C VAL A 6 -17.67 71.17 21.87
N PHE A 7 -17.47 70.04 22.54
CA PHE A 7 -17.13 68.78 21.88
C PHE A 7 -18.36 67.88 21.87
N ILE A 8 -18.82 67.57 20.67
CA ILE A 8 -19.89 66.63 20.36
C ILE A 8 -19.31 65.22 20.51
N ILE A 9 -19.84 64.42 21.43
CA ILE A 9 -19.52 62.99 21.55
C ILE A 9 -20.51 62.23 20.67
N ILE A 10 -20.00 61.64 19.59
CA ILE A 10 -20.74 60.69 18.75
C ILE A 10 -20.69 59.33 19.44
N ILE A 11 -21.84 58.84 19.92
CA ILE A 11 -21.99 57.49 20.46
C ILE A 11 -22.13 56.54 19.27
N ILE A 12 -21.12 55.70 19.04
CA ILE A 12 -21.17 54.58 18.09
C ILE A 12 -21.78 53.39 18.84
N CYS A 13 -22.99 52.98 18.44
CA CYS A 13 -23.63 51.75 18.94
C CYS A 13 -22.92 50.53 18.34
N ILE A 14 -22.13 49.82 19.14
CA ILE A 14 -21.66 48.46 18.81
C ILE A 14 -22.71 47.48 19.31
N VAL A 15 -23.39 46.82 18.38
CA VAL A 15 -24.29 45.69 18.66
C VAL A 15 -23.43 44.43 18.78
N VAL A 16 -23.24 43.95 20.01
CA VAL A 16 -22.66 42.63 20.29
C VAL A 16 -23.81 41.63 20.36
N VAL A 17 -23.94 40.78 19.33
CA VAL A 17 -24.83 39.61 19.37
C VAL A 17 -24.03 38.45 19.99
N SER A 18 -24.34 38.13 21.23
CA SER A 18 -23.87 36.92 21.91
C SER A 18 -24.76 35.73 21.53
N VAL A 19 -24.16 34.66 21.03
CA VAL A 19 -24.82 33.34 20.92
C VAL A 19 -24.08 32.38 21.86
N PRO A 20 -24.76 31.76 22.84
CA PRO A 20 -24.12 30.86 23.80
C PRO A 20 -23.93 29.46 23.20
N ALA A 21 -22.70 28.96 23.18
CA ALA A 21 -22.42 27.55 22.95
C ALA A 21 -22.24 26.85 24.31
N ILE A 22 -23.26 26.09 24.72
CA ILE A 22 -23.20 25.18 25.87
C ILE A 22 -23.18 23.74 25.33
N PHE A 23 -22.16 23.03 25.78
CA PHE A 23 -21.93 21.58 25.74
C PHE A 23 -23.19 20.70 25.89
N TRP A 24 -23.38 19.71 25.01
CA TRP A 24 -23.96 18.41 25.39
C TRP A 24 -23.59 17.26 24.42
N ILE A 25 -22.80 16.34 24.96
CA ILE A 25 -22.86 14.86 24.89
C ILE A 25 -22.75 14.13 23.54
N ILE A 26 -21.65 13.37 23.46
CA ILE A 26 -21.46 12.13 22.70
C ILE A 26 -22.43 11.07 23.24
N ASN A 27 -23.35 10.59 22.40
CA ASN A 27 -23.93 9.25 22.44
C ASN A 27 -24.81 9.06 21.20
N ASN A 28 -24.28 8.39 20.17
CA ASN A 28 -25.10 7.66 19.23
C ASN A 28 -24.65 6.20 19.29
N VAL A 29 -25.30 5.45 20.18
CA VAL A 29 -25.35 3.99 20.10
C VAL A 29 -26.37 3.66 19.00
N ASN A 30 -25.89 2.92 18.00
CA ASN A 30 -26.71 2.35 16.95
C ASN A 30 -27.67 1.31 17.52
N GLU A 31 -28.97 1.48 17.25
CA GLU A 31 -29.87 0.35 17.06
C GLU A 31 -30.42 0.48 15.64
N ASP A 32 -29.83 -0.29 14.72
CA ASP A 32 -30.56 -0.72 13.52
C ASP A 32 -30.39 -2.23 13.40
N THR A 33 -31.53 -2.91 13.57
CA THR A 33 -31.67 -4.35 13.37
C THR A 33 -32.10 -4.59 11.94
N ASP A 34 -31.14 -4.76 11.03
CA ASP A 34 -31.38 -5.55 9.83
C ASP A 34 -30.08 -6.19 9.32
N GLY A 35 -30.18 -7.47 8.99
CA GLY A 35 -29.05 -8.29 8.59
C GLY A 35 -28.60 -7.96 7.18
N ASN A 36 -27.50 -7.23 7.05
CA ASN A 36 -26.56 -7.26 5.92
C ASN A 36 -25.34 -6.40 6.26
N ASN A 37 -24.39 -6.97 7.01
CA ASN A 37 -23.16 -6.29 7.37
C ASN A 37 -22.13 -6.45 6.22
N HIS A 38 -22.32 -5.69 5.14
CA HIS A 38 -21.26 -5.42 4.18
C HIS A 38 -20.71 -4.01 4.43
N THR A 39 -19.84 -3.89 5.42
CA THR A 39 -18.96 -2.73 5.59
C THR A 39 -17.52 -3.20 5.64
N VAL A 40 -16.96 -3.58 4.48
CA VAL A 40 -15.48 -3.66 4.35
C VAL A 40 -15.01 -2.30 3.87
N SER A 41 -14.96 -1.35 4.81
CA SER A 41 -14.37 -0.02 4.60
C SER A 41 -13.29 0.19 5.67
N GLY A 42 -12.22 -0.59 5.57
CA GLY A 42 -11.00 -0.39 6.34
C GLY A 42 -9.95 0.35 5.52
N ASN A 43 -9.40 1.43 6.08
CA ASN A 43 -8.13 1.98 5.63
C ASN A 43 -7.02 0.99 6.02
N TYR A 44 -6.27 0.46 5.07
CA TYR A 44 -5.14 -0.44 5.34
C TYR A 44 -3.85 0.22 4.87
N ILE A 45 -3.10 0.81 5.81
CA ILE A 45 -1.76 1.36 5.54
C ILE A 45 -0.74 0.33 6.02
N ILE A 46 -0.15 -0.39 5.08
CA ILE A 46 0.85 -1.42 5.31
C ILE A 46 2.23 -0.77 5.27
N THR A 47 2.99 -0.92 6.36
CA THR A 47 4.23 -0.20 6.70
C THR A 47 5.24 -1.18 7.31
N HIS A 48 6.39 -0.71 7.81
CA HIS A 48 7.33 -1.54 8.57
C HIS A 48 6.67 -2.29 9.75
N ASN A 49 5.68 -1.68 10.43
CA ASN A 49 4.89 -2.30 11.51
C ASN A 49 4.04 -3.53 11.09
N HIS A 50 4.10 -3.91 9.82
CA HIS A 50 3.41 -5.08 9.28
C HIS A 50 4.37 -5.98 8.48
N ALA A 51 5.67 -5.69 8.58
CA ALA A 51 6.71 -6.24 7.74
C ALA A 51 7.70 -7.11 8.52
N HIS A 52 7.44 -7.40 9.81
CA HIS A 52 8.26 -8.32 10.60
C HIS A 52 7.82 -9.77 10.46
N LEU A 53 8.70 -10.70 10.84
CA LEU A 53 8.38 -12.13 10.81
C LEU A 53 7.24 -12.48 11.78
N GLU A 54 7.19 -11.83 12.94
CA GLU A 54 6.08 -11.94 13.89
C GLU A 54 4.76 -11.44 13.31
N ASP A 55 4.77 -10.39 12.48
CA ASP A 55 3.57 -9.87 11.83
C ASP A 55 3.00 -10.91 10.86
N LEU A 56 3.87 -11.54 10.05
CA LEU A 56 3.48 -12.67 9.19
C LEU A 56 2.89 -13.83 10.02
N LYS A 57 3.55 -14.19 11.13
CA LYS A 57 3.12 -15.30 12.01
C LYS A 57 1.86 -14.96 12.80
N SER A 58 1.51 -13.69 12.92
CA SER A 58 0.29 -13.24 13.58
C SER A 58 -0.95 -13.45 12.73
N ILE A 59 -0.80 -13.59 11.40
CA ILE A 59 -1.90 -13.83 10.48
C ILE A 59 -2.50 -15.22 10.76
N PRO A 60 -3.77 -15.31 11.17
CA PRO A 60 -4.41 -16.61 11.30
C PRO A 60 -4.46 -17.32 9.95
N ILE A 61 -4.11 -18.62 9.91
CA ILE A 61 -4.08 -19.41 8.67
C ILE A 61 -5.40 -19.33 7.88
N ALA A 62 -6.54 -19.24 8.56
CA ALA A 62 -7.84 -19.07 7.91
C ALA A 62 -7.90 -17.83 6.99
N TRP A 63 -7.17 -16.75 7.30
CA TRP A 63 -7.10 -15.55 6.47
C TRP A 63 -6.09 -15.64 5.33
N ILE A 64 -5.05 -16.47 5.48
CA ILE A 64 -4.19 -16.87 4.36
C ILE A 64 -5.02 -17.69 3.36
N GLU A 65 -5.79 -18.67 3.84
CA GLU A 65 -6.70 -19.47 3.02
C GLU A 65 -7.80 -18.63 2.38
N GLU A 66 -8.39 -17.68 3.12
CA GLU A 66 -9.42 -16.79 2.57
C GLU A 66 -8.83 -15.85 1.50
N ALA A 67 -7.59 -15.37 1.68
CA ALA A 67 -6.91 -14.61 0.65
C ALA A 67 -6.74 -15.42 -0.64
N LYS A 68 -6.33 -16.69 -0.53
CA LYS A 68 -6.18 -17.59 -1.69
C LYS A 68 -7.50 -17.82 -2.43
N LYS A 69 -8.61 -17.97 -1.69
CA LYS A 69 -9.95 -18.21 -2.25
C LYS A 69 -10.58 -16.98 -2.88
N SER A 70 -10.36 -15.81 -2.28
CA SER A 70 -11.13 -14.61 -2.57
C SER A 70 -10.40 -13.60 -3.44
N LEU A 71 -9.06 -13.63 -3.50
CA LEU A 71 -8.30 -12.62 -4.22
C LEU A 71 -7.78 -13.15 -5.56
N ASN A 72 -7.97 -12.34 -6.60
CA ASN A 72 -7.32 -12.46 -7.89
C ASN A 72 -6.59 -11.14 -8.17
N ILE A 73 -5.27 -11.19 -8.01
CA ILE A 73 -4.41 -10.00 -7.98
C ILE A 73 -3.71 -9.86 -9.33
N ALA A 74 -3.75 -8.67 -9.92
CA ALA A 74 -2.85 -8.29 -11.01
C ALA A 74 -1.88 -7.21 -10.53
N TYR A 75 -0.58 -7.48 -10.69
CA TYR A 75 0.49 -6.62 -10.22
C TYR A 75 1.40 -6.19 -11.37
N GLY A 76 1.39 -4.89 -11.69
CA GLY A 76 2.26 -4.31 -12.72
C GLY A 76 3.52 -3.67 -12.13
N HIS A 77 4.69 -4.08 -12.60
CA HIS A 77 5.94 -3.53 -12.12
C HIS A 77 7.11 -3.75 -13.07
N THR A 78 8.25 -3.15 -12.73
CA THR A 78 9.55 -3.53 -13.26
C THR A 78 10.50 -3.87 -12.10
N SER A 79 11.73 -3.35 -12.12
CA SER A 79 12.82 -3.87 -11.29
C SER A 79 12.57 -3.71 -9.78
N HIS A 80 12.34 -2.51 -9.25
CA HIS A 80 12.08 -2.34 -7.81
C HIS A 80 10.86 -3.11 -7.31
N GLY A 81 9.75 -3.11 -8.06
CA GLY A 81 8.55 -3.86 -7.66
C GLY A 81 8.75 -5.37 -7.57
N SER A 82 9.69 -5.94 -8.33
CA SER A 82 10.00 -7.38 -8.28
C SER A 82 10.55 -7.86 -6.92
N GLN A 83 10.95 -6.94 -6.03
CA GLN A 83 11.48 -7.29 -4.71
C GLN A 83 10.44 -8.05 -3.86
N LEU A 84 9.16 -7.65 -3.89
CA LEU A 84 8.13 -8.32 -3.08
C LEU A 84 7.78 -9.72 -3.63
N THR A 85 7.73 -9.89 -4.94
CA THR A 85 7.52 -11.23 -5.54
C THR A 85 8.75 -12.11 -5.36
N SER A 86 9.96 -11.57 -5.49
CA SER A 86 11.19 -12.32 -5.21
C SER A 86 11.27 -12.77 -3.75
N GLY A 87 10.89 -11.91 -2.81
CA GLY A 87 10.78 -12.26 -1.39
C GLY A 87 9.75 -13.37 -1.15
N MET A 88 8.54 -13.25 -1.71
CA MET A 88 7.49 -14.26 -1.56
C MET A 88 7.89 -15.61 -2.17
N SER A 89 8.69 -15.64 -3.24
CA SER A 89 9.05 -16.88 -3.96
C SER A 89 9.75 -17.93 -3.08
N ASN A 90 10.56 -17.49 -2.11
CA ASN A 90 11.28 -18.38 -1.18
C ASN A 90 10.62 -18.47 0.20
N LEU A 91 9.52 -17.73 0.43
CA LEU A 91 8.89 -17.62 1.75
C LEU A 91 8.34 -18.96 2.24
N ASP A 92 7.66 -19.72 1.38
CA ASP A 92 7.05 -20.98 1.80
C ASP A 92 8.08 -21.99 2.30
N ILE A 93 9.17 -22.16 1.55
CA ILE A 93 10.32 -23.00 1.93
C ILE A 93 10.92 -22.51 3.24
N PHE A 94 11.09 -21.18 3.38
CA PHE A 94 11.59 -20.61 4.62
C PHE A 94 10.66 -20.87 5.81
N MET A 95 9.34 -20.92 5.60
CA MET A 95 8.35 -21.14 6.66
C MET A 95 8.06 -22.63 6.95
N GLY A 96 8.83 -23.55 6.36
CA GLY A 96 8.72 -25.00 6.61
C GLY A 96 8.36 -25.83 5.38
N GLY A 97 7.94 -25.20 4.28
CA GLY A 97 7.61 -25.87 3.02
C GLY A 97 6.28 -26.63 3.05
N ASP A 98 5.29 -26.11 3.77
CA ASP A 98 3.97 -26.74 3.96
C ASP A 98 2.90 -26.21 2.98
N ASP A 99 3.30 -25.58 1.88
CA ASP A 99 2.43 -25.00 0.83
C ASP A 99 1.45 -23.91 1.35
N ILE A 100 1.79 -23.26 2.46
CA ILE A 100 0.99 -22.19 3.07
C ILE A 100 1.13 -20.88 2.28
N TYR A 101 2.32 -20.52 1.83
CA TYR A 101 2.60 -19.22 1.21
C TYR A 101 2.81 -19.32 -0.30
N ILE A 102 2.01 -20.15 -0.96
CA ILE A 102 2.06 -20.33 -2.42
C ILE A 102 1.20 -19.28 -3.13
N TYR A 103 1.77 -18.66 -4.16
CA TYR A 103 1.12 -17.68 -5.03
C TYR A 103 1.53 -17.90 -6.49
N GLY A 104 0.73 -17.37 -7.42
CA GLY A 104 1.02 -17.39 -8.85
C GLY A 104 -0.24 -17.61 -9.69
N PRO A 105 -0.10 -17.75 -11.02
CA PRO A 105 -1.23 -18.08 -11.87
C PRO A 105 -1.72 -19.51 -11.60
N GLY A 106 -3.04 -19.71 -11.48
CA GLY A 106 -3.70 -21.01 -11.31
C GLY A 106 -4.48 -21.17 -10.00
N GLY A 107 -4.35 -20.23 -9.07
CA GLY A 107 -5.13 -20.13 -7.84
C GLY A 107 -6.64 -20.01 -8.07
N ALA A 108 -7.07 -19.40 -9.17
CA ALA A 108 -8.49 -19.31 -9.53
C ALA A 108 -9.17 -20.68 -9.71
N THR A 109 -8.38 -21.74 -9.89
CA THR A 109 -8.86 -23.14 -10.02
C THR A 109 -8.33 -24.05 -8.91
N ASN A 110 -7.57 -23.50 -7.96
CA ASN A 110 -6.96 -24.22 -6.87
C ASN A 110 -6.76 -23.30 -5.64
N ASP A 111 -7.66 -23.41 -4.68
CA ASP A 111 -7.66 -22.64 -3.43
C ASP A 111 -6.40 -22.83 -2.55
N SER A 112 -5.47 -23.73 -2.93
CA SER A 112 -4.15 -23.85 -2.29
C SER A 112 -3.13 -22.81 -2.77
N ILE A 113 -3.44 -22.05 -3.83
CA ILE A 113 -2.56 -21.05 -4.46
C ILE A 113 -3.27 -19.70 -4.45
N LEU A 114 -2.59 -18.64 -4.03
CA LEU A 114 -3.09 -17.27 -4.22
C LEU A 114 -2.99 -16.90 -5.69
N GLU A 115 -4.13 -16.62 -6.33
CA GLU A 115 -4.18 -16.18 -7.73
C GLU A 115 -3.48 -14.83 -7.88
N PHE A 116 -2.31 -14.85 -8.50
CA PHE A 116 -1.43 -13.68 -8.62
C PHE A 116 -0.80 -13.62 -10.01
N TYR A 117 -1.19 -12.60 -10.78
CA TYR A 117 -0.59 -12.27 -12.08
C TYR A 117 0.52 -11.23 -11.88
N ASP A 118 1.76 -11.72 -11.87
CA ASP A 118 3.00 -10.92 -11.89
C ASP A 118 3.27 -10.45 -13.33
N PHE A 119 3.03 -9.17 -13.60
CA PHE A 119 3.33 -8.53 -14.87
C PHE A 119 4.59 -7.66 -14.78
N ASN A 120 5.74 -8.28 -14.99
CA ASN A 120 7.02 -7.59 -15.08
C ASN A 120 7.25 -6.97 -16.48
N GLY A 121 7.00 -5.66 -16.61
CA GLY A 121 7.31 -4.87 -17.81
C GLY A 121 6.31 -4.96 -18.97
N GLY A 122 5.11 -5.52 -18.73
CA GLY A 122 4.10 -5.71 -19.78
C GLY A 122 2.72 -6.02 -19.21
N PHE A 123 2.13 -5.05 -18.51
CA PHE A 123 0.87 -5.25 -17.80
C PHE A 123 -0.27 -5.68 -18.72
N GLY A 124 -0.97 -6.73 -18.30
CA GLY A 124 -2.11 -7.29 -19.00
C GLY A 124 -1.76 -8.14 -20.22
N GLY A 125 -0.50 -8.16 -20.67
CA GLY A 125 -0.02 -9.02 -21.75
C GLY A 125 -0.85 -8.89 -23.03
N THR A 126 -1.46 -9.98 -23.48
CA THR A 126 -2.30 -9.98 -24.69
C THR A 126 -3.69 -9.39 -24.49
N LEU A 127 -4.08 -9.05 -23.24
CA LEU A 127 -5.38 -8.46 -22.94
C LEU A 127 -5.38 -6.94 -23.09
N THR A 128 -4.21 -6.34 -23.26
CA THR A 128 -4.01 -4.89 -23.41
C THR A 128 -3.35 -4.59 -24.75
N THR A 129 -3.70 -3.44 -25.29
CA THR A 129 -3.04 -2.80 -26.44
C THR A 129 -2.16 -1.64 -26.00
N THR A 130 -2.49 -1.01 -24.87
CA THR A 130 -1.65 -0.02 -24.21
C THR A 130 -0.49 -0.71 -23.51
N SER A 131 0.74 -0.44 -23.95
CA SER A 131 1.95 -0.87 -23.25
C SER A 131 2.19 -0.01 -22.02
N ALA A 132 2.26 -0.65 -20.86
CA ALA A 132 2.70 -0.05 -19.60
C ALA A 132 3.54 -1.06 -18.82
N SER A 133 4.67 -0.58 -18.28
CA SER A 133 5.65 -1.42 -17.60
C SER A 133 5.53 -1.29 -16.08
N ASP A 134 5.35 -0.07 -15.59
CA ASP A 134 5.23 0.35 -14.20
C ASP A 134 4.45 1.67 -14.15
N LEU A 135 4.37 2.33 -12.98
CA LEU A 135 3.59 3.56 -12.79
C LEU A 135 4.11 4.78 -13.57
N GLU A 136 5.36 4.74 -14.05
CA GLU A 136 5.98 5.83 -14.78
C GLU A 136 6.25 5.56 -16.26
N ASN A 137 6.31 4.29 -16.68
CA ASN A 137 6.71 3.90 -18.03
C ASN A 137 5.53 3.35 -18.85
N PRO A 138 5.29 3.87 -20.07
CA PRO A 138 6.08 4.88 -20.79
C PRO A 138 5.79 6.33 -20.38
N ASN A 139 4.76 6.57 -19.56
CA ASN A 139 4.40 7.89 -19.01
C ASN A 139 3.36 7.73 -17.88
N ASP A 140 3.06 8.84 -17.20
CA ASP A 140 2.12 8.95 -16.06
C ASP A 140 0.65 8.55 -16.37
N ASP A 141 0.30 8.20 -17.62
CA ASP A 141 -1.06 7.84 -18.06
C ASP A 141 -1.21 6.38 -18.47
N ALA A 142 -0.17 5.78 -19.04
CA ALA A 142 -0.28 4.52 -19.75
C ALA A 142 -0.71 3.37 -18.83
N TRP A 143 -0.23 3.32 -17.59
CA TRP A 143 -0.61 2.30 -16.61
C TRP A 143 -2.12 2.33 -16.30
N ALA A 144 -2.72 3.51 -16.24
CA ALA A 144 -4.15 3.67 -15.95
C ALA A 144 -4.98 3.18 -17.14
N ALA A 145 -4.61 3.56 -18.36
CA ALA A 145 -5.25 3.08 -19.58
C ALA A 145 -5.10 1.55 -19.76
N ALA A 146 -3.91 0.99 -19.51
CA ALA A 146 -3.69 -0.45 -19.54
C ALA A 146 -4.51 -1.18 -18.47
N THR A 147 -4.68 -0.59 -17.28
CA THR A 147 -5.54 -1.14 -16.23
C THR A 147 -6.99 -1.21 -16.68
N GLU A 148 -7.51 -0.15 -17.30
CA GLU A 148 -8.88 -0.17 -17.83
C GLU A 148 -9.06 -1.21 -18.92
N GLU A 149 -8.17 -1.25 -19.91
CA GLU A 149 -8.21 -2.25 -20.99
C GLU A 149 -8.19 -3.67 -20.43
N TYR A 150 -7.32 -3.94 -19.46
CA TYR A 150 -7.19 -5.26 -18.82
C TYR A 150 -8.45 -5.68 -18.07
N LEU A 151 -9.05 -4.78 -17.29
CA LEU A 151 -10.24 -5.07 -16.48
C LEU A 151 -11.53 -5.17 -17.31
N ASP A 152 -11.61 -4.45 -18.43
CA ASP A 152 -12.75 -4.48 -19.35
C ASP A 152 -12.66 -5.60 -20.39
N HIS A 153 -11.49 -6.23 -20.53
CA HIS A 153 -11.31 -7.32 -21.47
C HIS A 153 -12.19 -8.53 -21.11
N LEU A 154 -12.92 -9.09 -22.07
CA LEU A 154 -13.86 -10.22 -21.85
C LEU A 154 -13.20 -11.49 -21.32
N ASN A 155 -11.90 -11.64 -21.56
CA ASN A 155 -11.07 -12.74 -21.05
C ASN A 155 -10.29 -12.39 -19.77
N ASN A 156 -10.60 -11.27 -19.10
CA ASN A 156 -10.02 -10.98 -17.79
C ASN A 156 -10.36 -12.16 -16.82
N PRO A 157 -9.40 -12.65 -16.04
CA PRO A 157 -9.56 -13.86 -15.23
C PRO A 157 -10.45 -13.67 -13.99
N GLY A 158 -11.12 -12.53 -13.85
CA GLY A 158 -11.90 -12.17 -12.66
C GLY A 158 -11.06 -11.39 -11.64
N THR A 159 -10.09 -10.61 -12.10
CA THR A 159 -9.25 -9.77 -11.24
C THR A 159 -10.11 -8.86 -10.36
N ASN A 160 -9.81 -8.85 -9.07
CA ASN A 160 -10.48 -8.03 -8.07
C ASN A 160 -9.52 -7.24 -7.17
N VAL A 161 -8.21 -7.36 -7.38
CA VAL A 161 -7.20 -6.48 -6.79
C VAL A 161 -6.23 -6.01 -7.87
N ILE A 162 -6.01 -4.70 -7.95
CA ILE A 162 -4.97 -4.07 -8.78
C ILE A 162 -3.89 -3.49 -7.89
N MET A 163 -2.66 -3.85 -8.22
CA MET A 163 -1.45 -3.30 -7.62
C MET A 163 -0.52 -2.82 -8.73
N TRP A 164 0.21 -1.75 -8.47
CA TRP A 164 1.27 -1.25 -9.34
C TRP A 164 2.43 -0.73 -8.51
N SER A 165 3.65 -0.79 -9.04
CA SER A 165 4.83 -0.17 -8.40
C SER A 165 5.43 0.94 -9.25
N TRP A 166 6.15 1.83 -8.59
CA TRP A 166 7.14 2.70 -9.22
C TRP A 166 8.47 1.96 -9.35
N CYS A 167 9.20 2.14 -10.44
CA CYS A 167 10.64 1.88 -10.48
C CYS A 167 11.44 3.13 -10.08
N ASN A 168 10.93 4.32 -10.43
CA ASN A 168 11.47 5.62 -10.04
C ASN A 168 10.34 6.65 -9.97
N ILE A 169 10.00 7.09 -8.77
CA ILE A 169 8.95 8.10 -8.56
C ILE A 169 9.43 9.53 -8.87
N ALA A 170 10.75 9.76 -8.89
CA ALA A 170 11.37 11.09 -8.96
C ALA A 170 10.88 11.90 -10.18
N GLY A 171 10.26 13.04 -9.93
CA GLY A 171 9.86 14.00 -10.98
C GLY A 171 8.54 13.69 -11.69
N HIS A 172 7.87 12.57 -11.37
CA HIS A 172 6.55 12.22 -11.89
C HIS A 172 5.41 13.00 -11.22
N ASN A 173 4.30 13.17 -11.94
CA ASN A 173 3.17 13.96 -11.46
C ASN A 173 2.28 13.17 -10.49
N ILE A 174 2.56 13.27 -9.20
CA ILE A 174 1.83 12.51 -8.17
C ILE A 174 0.35 12.89 -8.13
N THR A 175 -0.01 14.16 -8.32
CA THR A 175 -1.43 14.56 -8.40
C THR A 175 -2.16 13.85 -9.53
N ARG A 176 -1.49 13.61 -10.66
CA ARG A 176 -2.04 12.85 -11.80
C ARG A 176 -2.21 11.37 -11.46
N TYR A 177 -1.20 10.74 -10.85
CA TYR A 177 -1.32 9.38 -10.33
C TYR A 177 -2.52 9.22 -9.38
N LEU A 178 -2.64 10.12 -8.39
CA LEU A 178 -3.75 10.11 -7.44
C LEU A 178 -5.10 10.26 -8.14
N SER A 179 -5.20 11.17 -9.11
CA SER A 179 -6.43 11.37 -9.89
C SER A 179 -6.82 10.13 -10.68
N HIS A 180 -5.85 9.43 -11.29
CA HIS A 180 -6.09 8.17 -12.01
C HIS A 180 -6.54 7.06 -11.09
N MET A 181 -5.89 6.89 -9.94
CA MET A 181 -6.31 5.92 -8.93
C MET A 181 -7.75 6.17 -8.48
N GLU A 182 -8.12 7.41 -8.21
CA GLU A 182 -9.49 7.77 -7.81
C GLU A 182 -10.51 7.54 -8.93
N ASN A 183 -10.16 7.83 -10.18
CA ASN A 183 -11.01 7.54 -11.33
C ASN A 183 -11.26 6.04 -11.49
N LEU A 184 -10.21 5.23 -11.37
CA LEU A 184 -10.30 3.77 -11.42
C LEU A 184 -11.17 3.21 -10.28
N ILE A 185 -10.93 3.67 -9.04
CA ILE A 185 -11.75 3.29 -7.88
C ILE A 185 -13.22 3.66 -8.12
N SER A 186 -13.50 4.87 -8.57
CA SER A 186 -14.87 5.30 -8.85
C SER A 186 -15.52 4.50 -9.99
N ALA A 187 -14.74 4.05 -10.97
CA ALA A 187 -15.25 3.32 -12.13
C ALA A 187 -15.56 1.86 -11.79
N TYR A 188 -14.67 1.18 -11.04
CA TYR A 188 -14.72 -0.26 -10.79
C TYR A 188 -15.20 -0.66 -9.38
N SER A 189 -15.59 0.30 -8.53
CA SER A 189 -16.29 0.01 -7.27
C SER A 189 -17.72 -0.46 -7.49
N ALA A 190 -18.32 -1.08 -6.46
CA ALA A 190 -19.74 -1.43 -6.49
C ALA A 190 -20.62 -0.20 -6.76
N GLY A 191 -21.45 -0.26 -7.82
CA GLY A 191 -22.27 0.87 -8.27
C GLY A 191 -21.55 1.91 -9.14
N GLY A 192 -20.26 1.69 -9.44
CA GLY A 192 -19.46 2.53 -10.32
C GLY A 192 -19.87 2.47 -11.79
N SER A 193 -19.24 3.31 -12.62
CA SER A 193 -19.60 3.46 -14.05
C SER A 193 -19.35 2.21 -14.90
N LYS A 194 -18.52 1.26 -14.43
CA LYS A 194 -18.24 -0.03 -15.09
C LYS A 194 -19.22 -1.13 -14.65
N GLY A 195 -20.26 -0.80 -13.89
CA GLY A 195 -21.36 -1.73 -13.57
C GLY A 195 -20.99 -2.85 -12.61
N ARG A 196 -19.93 -2.67 -11.80
CA ARG A 196 -19.55 -3.62 -10.76
C ARG A 196 -20.53 -3.58 -9.58
N ASN A 197 -20.56 -4.65 -8.79
CA ASN A 197 -21.36 -4.82 -7.59
C ASN A 197 -20.47 -5.37 -6.45
N SER A 198 -21.03 -5.59 -5.26
CA SER A 198 -20.26 -6.03 -4.09
C SER A 198 -19.56 -7.38 -4.24
N THR A 199 -19.92 -8.20 -5.24
CA THR A 199 -19.28 -9.51 -5.48
C THR A 199 -18.23 -9.46 -6.60
N ASN A 200 -18.09 -8.35 -7.32
CA ASN A 200 -17.11 -8.23 -8.42
C ASN A 200 -16.46 -6.85 -8.54
N GLU A 201 -16.54 -6.02 -7.49
CA GLU A 201 -15.79 -4.78 -7.40
C GLU A 201 -14.28 -5.03 -7.37
N VAL A 202 -13.53 -4.01 -7.77
CA VAL A 202 -12.06 -4.08 -7.82
C VAL A 202 -11.49 -3.18 -6.73
N LYS A 203 -10.61 -3.76 -5.92
CA LYS A 203 -9.82 -3.05 -4.90
C LYS A 203 -8.53 -2.53 -5.55
N PHE A 204 -8.16 -1.29 -5.25
CA PHE A 204 -6.93 -0.68 -5.76
C PHE A 204 -6.00 -0.38 -4.59
N VAL A 205 -4.77 -0.88 -4.68
CA VAL A 205 -3.73 -0.66 -3.67
C VAL A 205 -2.80 0.44 -4.19
N PHE A 206 -2.72 1.53 -3.44
CA PHE A 206 -1.71 2.55 -3.69
C PHE A 206 -0.35 2.04 -3.26
N MET A 207 0.72 2.49 -3.91
CA MET A 207 2.09 2.16 -3.51
C MET A 207 2.97 3.42 -3.55
N THR A 208 3.85 3.57 -2.56
CA THR A 208 4.93 4.56 -2.62
C THR A 208 6.07 4.06 -3.51
N GLY A 209 6.96 4.94 -3.96
CA GLY A 209 8.24 4.53 -4.57
C GLY A 209 9.24 4.01 -3.55
N HIS A 210 10.50 3.91 -3.97
CA HIS A 210 11.64 3.51 -3.13
C HIS A 210 12.34 4.72 -2.47
N VAL A 211 13.16 4.47 -1.45
CA VAL A 211 14.09 5.46 -0.88
C VAL A 211 15.33 5.62 -1.79
N ASP A 212 15.92 6.82 -1.87
CA ASP A 212 16.91 7.18 -2.91
C ASP A 212 18.22 7.79 -2.36
N GLY A 213 18.44 7.70 -1.04
CA GLY A 213 19.62 8.28 -0.41
C GLY A 213 19.61 9.81 -0.33
N GLN A 214 18.49 10.48 -0.64
CA GLN A 214 18.35 11.94 -0.49
C GLN A 214 17.69 12.35 0.84
N GLY A 215 17.28 11.37 1.63
CA GLY A 215 16.77 11.53 2.99
C GLY A 215 15.42 12.26 3.07
N ILE A 216 15.12 12.82 4.25
CA ILE A 216 13.80 13.39 4.58
C ILE A 216 13.35 14.52 3.64
N ASN A 217 14.29 15.26 3.06
CA ASN A 217 14.02 16.36 2.13
C ASN A 217 14.20 15.96 0.66
N GLY A 218 14.49 14.68 0.40
CA GLY A 218 14.65 14.12 -0.92
C GLY A 218 13.37 14.14 -1.74
N THR A 219 13.53 14.23 -3.06
CA THR A 219 12.39 14.30 -4.00
C THR A 219 11.48 13.09 -3.87
N ASN A 220 12.04 11.87 -3.77
CA ASN A 220 11.24 10.65 -3.58
C ASN A 220 10.42 10.71 -2.30
N ASN A 221 11.02 11.06 -1.17
CA ASN A 221 10.29 11.14 0.09
C ASN A 221 9.17 12.19 0.05
N LEU A 222 9.42 13.35 -0.56
CA LEU A 222 8.41 14.40 -0.70
C LEU A 222 7.22 13.95 -1.57
N GLN A 223 7.47 13.18 -2.63
CA GLN A 223 6.42 12.59 -3.48
C GLN A 223 5.68 11.44 -2.77
N ASN A 224 6.40 10.55 -2.10
CA ASN A 224 5.81 9.47 -1.28
C ASN A 224 4.89 10.03 -0.20
N ARG A 225 5.26 11.16 0.43
CA ARG A 225 4.41 11.85 1.41
C ARG A 225 3.07 12.28 0.82
N LEU A 226 3.01 12.73 -0.43
CA LEU A 226 1.74 13.09 -1.09
C LEU A 226 0.82 11.86 -1.22
N ILE A 227 1.38 10.69 -1.55
CA ILE A 227 0.62 9.43 -1.64
C ILE A 227 0.10 9.03 -0.25
N ARG A 228 0.97 9.05 0.78
CA ARG A 228 0.60 8.75 2.17
C ARG A 228 -0.53 9.66 2.66
N GLU A 229 -0.37 10.97 2.48
CA GLU A 229 -1.36 11.98 2.87
C GLU A 229 -2.72 11.74 2.19
N HIS A 230 -2.72 11.44 0.90
CA HIS A 230 -3.94 11.10 0.16
C HIS A 230 -4.60 9.85 0.71
N CYS A 231 -3.84 8.78 0.94
CA CYS A 231 -4.39 7.51 1.44
C CYS A 231 -5.01 7.67 2.83
N MET A 232 -4.33 8.40 3.73
CA MET A 232 -4.88 8.73 5.05
C MET A 232 -6.16 9.57 4.97
N MET A 233 -6.20 10.57 4.10
CA MET A 233 -7.35 11.47 3.97
C MET A 233 -8.58 10.81 3.34
N HIS A 234 -8.36 9.88 2.40
CA HIS A 234 -9.41 9.26 1.61
C HIS A 234 -9.70 7.80 2.00
N ASN A 235 -9.12 7.30 3.10
CA ASN A 235 -9.23 5.91 3.55
C ASN A 235 -8.88 4.92 2.43
N ARG A 236 -7.72 5.11 1.80
CA ARG A 236 -7.24 4.22 0.72
C ARG A 236 -6.25 3.20 1.26
N THR A 237 -6.27 2.01 0.67
CA THR A 237 -5.27 0.98 0.97
C THR A 237 -3.93 1.37 0.38
N LEU A 238 -2.88 1.36 1.20
CA LEU A 238 -1.51 1.72 0.84
C LEU A 238 -0.56 0.58 1.21
N TYR A 239 0.28 0.19 0.25
CA TYR A 239 1.50 -0.56 0.50
C TYR A 239 2.69 0.41 0.50
N ASP A 240 3.20 0.76 1.68
CA ASP A 240 4.21 1.81 1.86
C ASP A 240 5.63 1.23 1.69
N PHE A 241 5.99 0.99 0.44
CA PHE A 241 7.27 0.44 0.01
C PHE A 241 8.47 1.20 0.59
N ALA A 242 8.45 2.54 0.57
CA ALA A 242 9.56 3.36 1.06
C ALA A 242 9.62 3.39 2.60
N ASP A 243 8.48 3.26 3.28
CA ASP A 243 8.48 3.15 4.73
C ASP A 243 9.12 1.82 5.15
N ILE A 244 8.76 0.69 4.53
CA ILE A 244 9.41 -0.61 4.80
C ILE A 244 10.93 -0.53 4.58
N GLU A 245 11.39 0.16 3.53
CA GLU A 245 12.84 0.33 3.26
C GLU A 245 13.57 1.25 4.25
N SER A 246 12.83 2.03 5.03
CA SER A 246 13.40 3.03 5.94
C SER A 246 13.70 2.48 7.33
N TYR A 247 13.36 1.21 7.61
CA TYR A 247 13.56 0.57 8.92
C TYR A 247 14.28 -0.78 8.78
N ASP A 248 15.07 -1.13 9.78
CA ASP A 248 15.52 -2.51 9.97
C ASP A 248 14.51 -3.32 10.80
N PRO A 249 14.68 -4.65 10.95
CA PRO A 249 13.75 -5.47 11.73
C PRO A 249 13.75 -5.20 13.25
N ASP A 250 14.62 -4.33 13.75
CA ASP A 250 14.66 -3.90 15.15
C ASP A 250 14.02 -2.51 15.33
N ASP A 251 13.26 -2.04 14.32
CA ASP A 251 12.62 -0.72 14.24
C ASP A 251 13.58 0.48 14.27
N ASN A 252 14.86 0.30 13.94
CA ASN A 252 15.76 1.44 13.77
C ASN A 252 15.44 2.17 12.47
N TYR A 253 15.26 3.49 12.55
CA TYR A 253 14.97 4.34 11.40
C TYR A 253 16.25 4.82 10.68
N PHE A 254 16.21 4.87 9.34
CA PHE A 254 17.37 5.20 8.50
C PHE A 254 17.13 6.28 7.44
N LEU A 255 15.90 6.76 7.20
CA LEU A 255 15.69 7.83 6.21
C LEU A 255 16.34 9.16 6.61
N ASP A 256 16.43 9.45 7.91
CA ASP A 256 17.18 10.60 8.43
C ASP A 256 18.70 10.46 8.29
N LYS A 257 19.18 9.24 8.01
CA LYS A 257 20.58 8.92 7.70
C LYS A 257 20.83 8.79 6.19
N ASN A 258 19.89 9.22 5.36
CA ASN A 258 19.98 9.17 3.89
C ASN A 258 20.10 7.73 3.37
N VAL A 259 19.21 6.84 3.82
CA VAL A 259 19.16 5.48 3.28
C VAL A 259 18.76 5.45 1.80
N ASP A 260 19.43 4.62 1.01
CA ASP A 260 19.10 4.32 -0.39
C ASP A 260 18.45 2.93 -0.56
N ASP A 261 17.98 2.65 -1.77
CA ASP A 261 17.32 1.40 -2.15
C ASP A 261 18.23 0.17 -2.02
N GLY A 262 19.54 0.38 -1.99
CA GLY A 262 20.56 -0.62 -1.66
C GLY A 262 20.68 -0.95 -0.17
N CYS A 263 19.85 -0.35 0.68
CA CYS A 263 19.94 -0.37 2.14
C CYS A 263 21.17 0.36 2.71
N TYR A 264 21.91 1.12 1.89
CA TYR A 264 23.06 1.90 2.36
C TYR A 264 22.58 3.19 3.01
N TYR A 265 23.17 3.55 4.14
CA TYR A 265 22.96 4.84 4.80
C TYR A 265 24.30 5.49 5.15
N THR A 266 24.27 6.73 5.65
CA THR A 266 25.47 7.42 6.15
C THR A 266 26.02 6.70 7.39
N GLY A 267 26.86 5.69 7.19
CA GLY A 267 27.43 4.89 8.27
C GLY A 267 27.57 3.41 7.97
N GLY A 268 26.87 2.88 6.95
CA GLY A 268 26.94 1.47 6.61
C GLY A 268 25.77 0.97 5.78
N ASN A 269 25.34 -0.26 6.02
CA ASN A 269 24.22 -0.90 5.33
C ASN A 269 23.40 -1.68 6.35
N TRP A 270 22.18 -1.21 6.64
CA TRP A 270 21.40 -1.71 7.77
C TRP A 270 21.05 -3.20 7.60
N ALA A 271 20.78 -3.62 6.35
CA ALA A 271 20.41 -4.99 6.06
C ALA A 271 21.59 -5.95 6.25
N LEU A 272 22.76 -5.61 5.71
CA LEU A 272 23.96 -6.43 5.89
C LEU A 272 24.42 -6.49 7.35
N GLU A 273 24.30 -5.37 8.08
CA GLU A 273 24.58 -5.30 9.52
C GLU A 273 23.68 -6.26 10.29
N TRP A 274 22.37 -6.19 10.09
CA TRP A 274 21.41 -7.06 10.74
C TRP A 274 21.61 -8.53 10.36
N GLN A 275 21.80 -8.84 9.08
CA GLN A 275 22.06 -10.21 8.60
C GLN A 275 23.33 -10.82 9.22
N SER A 276 24.34 -10.00 9.55
CA SER A 276 25.60 -10.50 10.11
C SER A 276 25.48 -11.05 11.54
N THR A 277 24.42 -10.69 12.25
CA THR A 277 24.15 -11.12 13.63
C THR A 277 22.96 -12.07 13.75
N HIS A 278 22.26 -12.38 12.66
CA HIS A 278 21.03 -13.18 12.64
C HIS A 278 21.13 -14.40 11.71
N ASN A 279 20.42 -15.47 12.06
CA ASN A 279 20.52 -16.76 11.40
C ASN A 279 19.78 -16.79 10.05
N GLY A 280 20.55 -16.65 8.97
CA GLY A 280 20.07 -16.80 7.59
C GLY A 280 20.21 -18.20 6.98
N VAL A 281 20.68 -19.19 7.77
CA VAL A 281 21.00 -20.54 7.28
C VAL A 281 19.85 -21.51 7.51
N ASN A 282 19.15 -21.36 8.63
CA ASN A 282 18.00 -22.19 8.96
C ASN A 282 16.71 -21.60 8.37
N THR A 283 15.69 -22.45 8.29
CA THR A 283 14.30 -22.06 8.03
C THR A 283 13.56 -21.86 9.34
N GLU A 284 12.43 -21.16 9.30
CA GLU A 284 11.40 -21.31 10.33
C GLU A 284 10.73 -22.69 10.21
N PRO A 285 10.27 -23.29 11.32
CA PRO A 285 10.39 -22.83 12.72
C PRO A 285 11.74 -23.18 13.39
N ASP A 286 12.74 -23.65 12.63
CA ASP A 286 14.05 -24.09 13.12
C ASP A 286 15.03 -22.92 13.40
N ARG A 287 14.50 -21.82 13.94
CA ARG A 287 15.23 -20.60 14.33
C ARG A 287 15.88 -19.87 13.15
N GLY A 288 15.22 -19.88 11.99
CA GLY A 288 15.58 -19.03 10.85
C GLY A 288 15.03 -17.62 11.06
N GLU A 289 15.85 -16.61 10.85
CA GLU A 289 15.45 -15.22 11.10
C GLU A 289 15.31 -14.43 9.79
N TRP A 290 15.96 -14.90 8.73
CA TRP A 290 15.81 -14.41 7.36
C TRP A 290 16.23 -15.48 6.35
N TYR A 291 15.93 -15.28 5.08
CA TYR A 291 16.34 -16.17 4.00
C TYR A 291 16.91 -15.40 2.80
N ALA A 292 17.77 -16.08 2.03
CA ALA A 292 18.29 -15.53 0.78
C ALA A 292 17.22 -15.60 -0.32
N CYS A 293 17.10 -14.53 -1.10
CA CYS A 293 16.23 -14.41 -2.26
C CYS A 293 16.82 -13.39 -3.26
N GLY A 294 16.24 -13.29 -4.45
CA GLY A 294 16.53 -12.17 -5.34
C GLY A 294 16.00 -10.86 -4.74
N SER A 295 16.71 -9.76 -4.97
CA SER A 295 16.26 -8.43 -4.54
C SER A 295 16.86 -7.38 -5.46
N ALA A 296 16.07 -6.89 -6.42
CA ALA A 296 16.55 -5.93 -7.41
C ALA A 296 16.97 -4.61 -6.72
N HIS A 297 18.21 -4.19 -6.93
CA HIS A 297 18.83 -2.99 -6.34
C HIS A 297 18.95 -2.99 -4.81
N SER A 298 18.58 -4.07 -4.13
CA SER A 298 18.47 -4.09 -2.67
C SER A 298 19.07 -5.37 -2.07
N GLN A 299 18.91 -5.56 -0.76
CA GLN A 299 19.36 -6.76 -0.05
C GLN A 299 18.22 -7.79 0.12
N PRO A 300 18.53 -9.09 0.26
CA PRO A 300 17.52 -10.12 0.48
C PRO A 300 16.62 -9.86 1.69
N LEU A 301 17.19 -9.37 2.80
CA LEU A 301 16.41 -9.08 4.00
C LEU A 301 15.25 -8.10 3.74
N ASN A 302 15.50 -7.03 2.98
CA ASN A 302 14.48 -6.04 2.63
C ASN A 302 13.36 -6.65 1.75
N ALA A 303 13.70 -7.58 0.85
CA ALA A 303 12.70 -8.33 0.08
C ALA A 303 11.88 -9.27 0.97
N ASN A 304 12.47 -9.86 2.02
CA ASN A 304 11.73 -10.68 2.98
C ASN A 304 10.71 -9.84 3.76
N LEU A 305 11.10 -8.65 4.25
CA LEU A 305 10.18 -7.72 4.93
C LEU A 305 8.99 -7.36 4.03
N LYS A 306 9.26 -7.12 2.74
CA LYS A 306 8.22 -6.86 1.74
C LYS A 306 7.33 -8.08 1.48
N ALA A 307 7.87 -9.28 1.52
CA ALA A 307 7.07 -10.50 1.43
C ALA A 307 6.12 -10.64 2.63
N TYR A 308 6.59 -10.36 3.85
CA TYR A 308 5.79 -10.41 5.07
C TYR A 308 4.65 -9.39 5.00
N ALA A 309 4.97 -8.14 4.66
CA ALA A 309 4.00 -7.06 4.45
C ALA A 309 2.97 -7.39 3.35
N SER A 310 3.39 -8.09 2.29
CA SER A 310 2.49 -8.48 1.20
C SER A 310 1.44 -9.49 1.66
N TRP A 311 1.84 -10.52 2.40
CA TRP A 311 0.87 -11.48 2.96
C TRP A 311 -0.03 -10.85 4.02
N TYR A 312 0.49 -9.91 4.81
CA TYR A 312 -0.33 -9.12 5.72
C TYR A 312 -1.39 -8.32 4.96
N LEU A 313 -0.99 -7.60 3.89
CA LEU A 313 -1.92 -6.90 3.00
C LEU A 313 -2.99 -7.82 2.45
N PHE A 314 -2.62 -9.00 1.94
CA PHE A 314 -3.57 -9.94 1.34
C PHE A 314 -4.58 -10.45 2.35
N ALA A 315 -4.16 -10.78 3.58
CA ALA A 315 -5.07 -11.14 4.64
C ALA A 315 -6.05 -10.00 4.99
N ARG A 316 -5.57 -8.74 5.05
CA ARG A 316 -6.45 -7.57 5.27
C ARG A 316 -7.46 -7.39 4.13
N LEU A 317 -7.02 -7.52 2.88
CA LEU A 317 -7.89 -7.45 1.71
C LEU A 317 -8.93 -8.58 1.68
N ALA A 318 -8.59 -9.74 2.22
CA ALA A 318 -9.51 -10.88 2.35
C ALA A 318 -10.57 -10.67 3.45
N GLY A 319 -10.41 -9.67 4.32
CA GLY A 319 -11.37 -9.32 5.37
C GLY A 319 -10.83 -9.50 6.80
N TRP A 320 -9.56 -9.83 6.97
CA TRP A 320 -8.95 -9.85 8.29
C TRP A 320 -8.88 -8.42 8.86
N GLU A 321 -9.38 -8.24 10.08
CA GLU A 321 -9.33 -6.93 10.76
C GLU A 321 -7.89 -6.46 11.05
N GLY A 322 -6.93 -7.40 11.12
CA GLY A 322 -5.56 -7.14 11.55
C GLY A 322 -5.43 -7.12 13.08
N ILE A 323 -4.20 -6.89 13.54
CA ILE A 323 -3.85 -6.62 14.95
C ILE A 323 -3.31 -5.19 15.04
#